data_AF-A0A2V8VMJ4-F1
#
_entry.id   AF-A0A2V8VMJ4-F1
#
_cell.length_a   1.000
_cell.length_b   1.000
_cell.length_c   1.000
_cell.angle_alpha   90.00
_cell.angle_beta   90.00
_cell.angle_gamma   90.00
#
_symmetry.space_group_name_H-M   'P 1'
#
loop_
_entity.id
_entity.type
_entity.pdbx_description
1 polymer ?
#
loop_
_entity_poly.entity_id
_entity_poly.type
_entity_poly.pdbx_seq_one_letter_code
_entity_poly.pdbx_strand_id
1 'polypeptide(L)'
;SKLCLFAALFLSGNADYLKALEPHQLHALVNISLKLHDYGFGIDLVFFGFACLVYGSLLFRSGYFPKALGVLMAIAGLSYLTNSFTLILAPTYAATIFPILVLALTGELSLCLWLMVKGVNVPKWDAKARLADLYS
;
A
#
# COMPACT_ATOMS: atom_id res chain seq x y z
N SER A 1 5.29 8.82 -6.45
CA SER A 1 6.60 8.40 -7.02
C SER A 1 7.77 8.99 -6.23
N LYS A 2 8.85 8.21 -5.97
CA LYS A 2 10.07 8.68 -5.27
C LYS A 2 10.78 9.83 -6.00
N LEU A 3 10.60 9.91 -7.32
CA LEU A 3 11.14 10.99 -8.16
C LEU A 3 10.64 12.37 -7.73
N CYS A 4 9.38 12.49 -7.29
CA CYS A 4 8.82 13.76 -6.84
C CYS A 4 9.47 14.26 -5.54
N LEU A 5 9.85 13.35 -4.63
CA LEU A 5 10.60 13.69 -3.41
C LEU A 5 12.03 14.11 -3.74
N PHE A 6 12.69 13.42 -4.68
CA PHE A 6 14.00 13.84 -5.17
C PHE A 6 13.93 15.21 -5.85
N ALA A 7 12.89 15.48 -6.66
CA ALA A 7 12.67 16.78 -7.26
C ALA A 7 12.52 17.87 -6.18
N ALA A 8 11.70 17.64 -5.16
CA ALA A 8 11.56 18.56 -4.02
C ALA A 8 12.91 18.81 -3.32
N LEU A 9 13.72 17.77 -3.13
CA LEU A 9 15.04 17.88 -2.52
C LEU A 9 16.02 18.70 -3.38
N PHE A 10 16.07 18.44 -4.70
CA PHE A 10 16.93 19.18 -5.62
C PHE A 10 16.53 20.66 -5.72
N LEU A 11 15.22 20.92 -5.76
CA LEU A 11 14.67 22.29 -5.81
C LEU A 11 14.89 23.09 -4.52
N SER A 12 15.04 22.41 -3.39
CA SER A 12 15.41 23.04 -2.12
C SER A 12 16.93 23.29 -1.99
N GLY A 13 17.73 22.90 -2.99
CA GLY A 13 19.17 23.12 -3.02
C GLY A 13 19.57 24.55 -3.42
N ASN A 14 20.88 24.77 -3.62
CA ASN A 14 21.45 26.08 -3.96
C ASN A 14 22.28 26.07 -5.26
N ALA A 15 21.86 25.24 -6.23
CA ALA A 15 22.55 25.09 -7.51
C ALA A 15 22.41 26.36 -8.39
N ASP A 16 23.41 26.64 -9.24
CA ASP A 16 23.46 27.88 -10.01
C ASP A 16 22.28 28.07 -10.98
N TYR A 17 21.74 26.99 -11.55
CA TYR A 17 20.55 27.05 -12.40
C TYR A 17 19.27 27.42 -11.63
N LEU A 18 19.22 27.21 -10.30
CA LEU A 18 18.08 27.58 -9.46
C LEU A 18 18.05 29.09 -9.17
N LYS A 19 19.19 29.78 -9.31
CA LYS A 19 19.27 31.25 -9.15
C LYS A 19 18.50 32.01 -10.22
N ALA A 20 18.11 31.34 -11.31
CA ALA A 20 17.22 31.89 -12.34
C ALA A 20 15.75 31.97 -11.88
N LEU A 21 15.39 31.33 -10.77
CA LEU A 21 14.05 31.31 -10.19
C LEU A 21 14.03 32.15 -8.91
N GLU A 22 12.94 32.86 -8.66
CA GLU A 22 12.78 33.57 -7.39
C GLU A 22 12.52 32.59 -6.24
N PRO A 23 12.92 32.92 -5.00
CA PRO A 23 12.75 32.03 -3.84
C PRO A 23 11.29 31.56 -3.66
N HIS A 24 10.32 32.44 -3.90
CA HIS A 24 8.90 32.09 -3.78
C HIS A 24 8.46 31.03 -4.81
N GLN A 25 9.03 31.06 -6.01
CA GLN A 25 8.75 30.08 -7.07
C GLN A 25 9.34 28.71 -6.72
N LEU A 26 10.55 28.69 -6.15
CA LEU A 26 11.19 27.47 -5.67
C LEU A 26 10.34 26.81 -4.56
N HIS A 27 9.89 27.58 -3.57
CA HIS A 27 9.01 27.05 -2.51
C HIS A 27 7.69 26.50 -3.05
N ALA A 28 7.08 27.18 -4.03
CA ALA A 28 5.86 26.69 -4.67
C ALA A 28 6.11 25.36 -5.40
N LEU A 29 7.23 25.23 -6.13
CA LEU A 29 7.55 24.02 -6.88
C LEU A 29 7.92 22.83 -5.99
N VAL A 30 8.60 23.08 -4.87
CA VAL A 30 8.80 22.09 -3.79
C VAL A 30 7.46 21.60 -3.27
N ASN A 31 6.54 22.51 -2.93
CA ASN A 31 5.23 22.14 -2.40
C ASN A 31 4.38 21.35 -3.43
N ILE A 32 4.41 21.74 -4.70
CA ILE A 32 3.75 20.98 -5.78
C ILE A 32 4.34 19.57 -5.89
N SER A 33 5.66 19.45 -5.82
CA SER A 33 6.34 18.15 -5.90
C SER A 33 5.96 17.24 -4.73
N LEU A 34 5.85 17.78 -3.52
CA LEU A 34 5.38 17.05 -2.33
C LEU A 34 3.91 16.62 -2.48
N LYS A 35 3.02 17.53 -2.89
CA LYS A 35 1.61 17.17 -3.13
C LYS A 35 1.47 16.08 -4.21
N LEU A 36 2.22 16.18 -5.30
CA LEU A 36 2.20 15.19 -6.36
C LEU A 36 2.68 13.82 -5.87
N HIS A 37 3.65 13.80 -4.94
CA HIS A 37 4.04 12.58 -4.26
C HIS A 37 2.89 11.98 -3.46
N ASP A 38 2.22 12.79 -2.62
CA ASP A 38 1.13 12.33 -1.75
C ASP A 38 -0.05 11.76 -2.55
N TYR A 39 -0.52 12.49 -3.57
CA TYR A 39 -1.61 12.01 -4.43
C TYR A 39 -1.21 10.78 -5.23
N GLY A 40 0.01 10.74 -5.77
CA GLY A 40 0.51 9.57 -6.48
C GLY A 40 0.58 8.34 -5.58
N PHE A 41 1.06 8.51 -4.35
CA PHE A 41 1.10 7.44 -3.35
C PHE A 41 -0.32 6.98 -2.95
N GLY A 42 -1.25 7.92 -2.79
CA GLY A 42 -2.66 7.60 -2.54
C GLY A 42 -3.27 6.72 -3.64
N ILE A 43 -3.00 7.04 -4.91
CA ILE A 43 -3.47 6.26 -6.06
C ILE A 43 -2.84 4.86 -6.06
N ASP A 44 -1.53 4.75 -5.85
CA ASP A 44 -0.83 3.47 -5.76
C ASP A 44 -1.46 2.57 -4.66
N LEU A 45 -1.80 3.16 -3.52
CA LEU A 45 -2.48 2.49 -2.42
C LEU A 45 -3.91 2.02 -2.76
N VAL A 46 -4.60 2.65 -3.71
CA VAL A 46 -5.91 2.16 -4.18
C VAL A 46 -5.75 0.79 -4.85
N PHE A 47 -4.84 0.70 -5.82
CA PHE A 47 -4.57 -0.56 -6.52
C PHE A 47 -4.07 -1.63 -5.55
N PHE A 48 -3.20 -1.24 -4.64
CA PHE A 48 -2.69 -2.14 -3.61
C PHE A 48 -3.81 -2.61 -2.66
N GLY A 49 -4.70 -1.72 -2.23
CA GLY A 49 -5.86 -2.07 -1.40
C GLY A 49 -6.77 -3.10 -2.06
N PHE A 50 -7.04 -2.97 -3.36
CA PHE A 50 -7.75 -3.99 -4.13
C PHE A 50 -6.99 -5.31 -4.21
N ALA A 51 -5.67 -5.27 -4.43
CA ALA A 51 -4.84 -6.47 -4.42
C ALA A 51 -4.90 -7.17 -3.04
N CYS A 52 -4.86 -6.42 -1.94
CA CYS A 52 -5.03 -6.96 -0.58
C CYS A 52 -6.39 -7.62 -0.39
N LEU A 53 -7.48 -7.07 -0.94
CA LEU A 53 -8.79 -7.72 -0.90
C LEU A 53 -8.79 -9.06 -1.66
N VAL A 54 -8.18 -9.09 -2.85
CA VAL A 54 -8.03 -10.32 -3.63
C VAL A 54 -7.20 -11.34 -2.86
N TYR A 55 -6.04 -10.94 -2.33
CA TYR A 55 -5.17 -11.82 -1.53
C TYR A 55 -5.87 -12.31 -0.26
N GLY A 56 -6.59 -11.45 0.45
CA GLY A 56 -7.38 -11.83 1.62
C GLY A 56 -8.43 -12.90 1.28
N SER A 57 -9.11 -12.73 0.14
CA SER A 57 -10.09 -13.73 -0.35
C SER A 57 -9.43 -15.06 -0.74
N LEU A 58 -8.26 -15.01 -1.37
CA LEU A 58 -7.47 -16.20 -1.72
C LEU A 58 -6.98 -16.93 -0.47
N LEU A 59 -6.43 -16.20 0.51
CA LEU A 59 -6.00 -16.74 1.79
C LEU A 59 -7.14 -17.44 2.51
N PHE A 60 -8.33 -16.81 2.54
CA PHE A 60 -9.52 -17.38 3.15
C PHE A 60 -10.01 -18.66 2.45
N ARG A 61 -9.99 -18.69 1.11
CA ARG A 61 -10.48 -19.83 0.31
C ARG A 61 -9.47 -20.97 0.16
N SER A 62 -8.17 -20.66 0.18
CA SER A 62 -7.11 -21.64 -0.08
C SER A 62 -7.09 -22.79 0.94
N GLY A 63 -7.42 -22.49 2.20
CA GLY A 63 -7.38 -23.44 3.31
C GLY A 63 -5.95 -23.83 3.73
N TYR A 64 -4.92 -23.22 3.13
CA TYR A 64 -3.51 -23.43 3.49
C TYR A 64 -3.07 -22.54 4.67
N PHE A 65 -3.80 -21.45 4.90
CA PHE A 65 -3.57 -20.47 5.95
C PHE A 65 -4.74 -20.43 6.94
N PRO A 66 -4.53 -19.92 8.17
CA PRO A 66 -5.62 -19.57 9.06
C PRO A 66 -6.56 -18.57 8.41
N LYS A 67 -7.88 -18.85 8.46
CA LYS A 67 -8.91 -17.95 7.90
C LYS A 67 -8.84 -16.54 8.49
N ALA A 68 -8.39 -16.41 9.74
CA ALA A 68 -8.20 -15.12 10.41
C ALA A 68 -7.22 -14.20 9.65
N LEU A 69 -6.15 -14.73 9.05
CA LEU A 69 -5.20 -13.92 8.26
C LEU A 69 -5.83 -13.39 6.98
N GLY A 70 -6.69 -14.19 6.34
CA GLY A 70 -7.45 -13.73 5.17
C GLY A 70 -8.39 -12.58 5.50
N VAL A 71 -9.09 -12.65 6.65
CA VAL A 71 -9.97 -11.58 7.12
C VAL A 71 -9.18 -10.32 7.49
N LEU A 72 -8.08 -10.46 8.23
CA LEU A 72 -7.22 -9.33 8.58
C LEU A 72 -6.64 -8.65 7.33
N MET A 73 -6.25 -9.42 6.31
CA MET A 73 -5.76 -8.87 5.04
C MET A 73 -6.88 -8.15 4.25
N ALA A 74 -8.12 -8.63 4.32
CA ALA A 74 -9.25 -7.93 3.71
C ALA A 74 -9.55 -6.60 4.42
N ILE A 75 -9.49 -6.58 5.76
CA ILE A 75 -9.63 -5.35 6.56
C ILE A 75 -8.50 -4.37 6.24
N ALA A 76 -7.27 -4.87 6.07
CA ALA A 76 -6.12 -4.08 5.63
C ALA A 76 -6.41 -3.39 4.28
N GLY A 77 -6.85 -4.17 3.28
CA GLY A 77 -7.21 -3.63 1.96
C GLY A 77 -8.30 -2.55 2.03
N LEU A 78 -9.33 -2.76 2.85
CA LEU A 78 -10.41 -1.77 3.03
C LEU A 78 -9.92 -0.47 3.69
N SER A 79 -8.98 -0.58 4.65
CA SER A 79 -8.38 0.60 5.27
C SER A 79 -7.55 1.44 4.29
N TYR A 80 -6.80 0.79 3.37
CA TYR A 80 -6.08 1.49 2.31
C TYR A 80 -7.03 2.22 1.36
N LEU A 81 -8.09 1.54 0.91
CA LEU A 81 -9.09 2.17 0.04
C LEU A 81 -9.73 3.38 0.72
N THR A 82 -10.14 3.24 1.98
CA THR A 82 -10.78 4.33 2.74
C THR A 82 -9.85 5.52 2.90
N ASN A 83 -8.58 5.29 3.25
CA ASN A 83 -7.57 6.34 3.38
C ASN A 83 -7.31 7.04 2.03
N SER A 84 -7.09 6.27 0.96
CA SER A 84 -6.79 6.81 -0.36
C SER A 84 -7.95 7.56 -0.98
N PHE A 85 -9.18 7.05 -0.88
CA PHE A 85 -10.37 7.77 -1.34
C PHE A 85 -10.58 9.05 -0.53
N THR A 86 -10.35 9.03 0.78
CA THR A 86 -10.41 10.26 1.59
C THR A 86 -9.37 11.28 1.12
N LEU A 87 -8.13 10.87 0.87
CA LEU A 87 -7.08 11.76 0.38
C LEU A 87 -7.44 12.41 -0.97
N ILE A 88 -8.07 11.66 -1.88
CA ILE A 88 -8.41 12.13 -3.23
C ILE A 88 -9.69 12.98 -3.24
N LEU A 89 -10.76 12.53 -2.57
CA LEU A 89 -12.07 13.20 -2.61
C LEU A 89 -12.23 14.29 -1.55
N ALA A 90 -11.59 14.13 -0.38
CA ALA A 90 -11.82 15.01 0.77
C ALA A 90 -10.52 15.22 1.58
N PRO A 91 -9.49 15.87 0.98
CA PRO A 91 -8.14 15.98 1.56
C PRO A 91 -8.12 16.65 2.94
N THR A 92 -9.12 17.49 3.26
CA THR A 92 -9.27 18.11 4.58
C THR A 92 -9.40 17.09 5.72
N TYR A 93 -9.96 15.90 5.45
CA TYR A 93 -10.13 14.84 6.44
C TYR A 93 -9.03 13.77 6.40
N ALA A 94 -8.09 13.87 5.45
CA ALA A 94 -7.06 12.85 5.24
C ALA A 94 -6.21 12.65 6.50
N ALA A 95 -5.82 13.73 7.18
CA ALA A 95 -5.05 13.66 8.43
C ALA A 95 -5.82 12.96 9.57
N THR A 96 -7.14 13.14 9.64
CA THR A 96 -7.99 12.52 10.66
C THR A 96 -8.21 11.02 10.40
N ILE A 97 -8.32 10.62 9.14
CA ILE A 97 -8.53 9.23 8.73
C ILE A 97 -7.22 8.44 8.67
N PHE A 98 -6.07 9.09 8.55
CA PHE A 98 -4.75 8.46 8.48
C PHE A 98 -4.50 7.32 9.51
N PRO A 99 -4.92 7.42 10.79
CA PRO A 99 -4.75 6.33 11.75
C PRO A 99 -5.44 5.00 11.37
N ILE A 100 -6.39 5.00 10.44
CA ILE A 100 -7.02 3.76 9.93
C ILE A 100 -6.00 2.79 9.33
N LEU A 101 -4.87 3.31 8.84
CA LEU A 101 -3.77 2.51 8.28
C LEU A 101 -3.08 1.60 9.33
N VAL A 102 -3.34 1.79 10.62
CA VAL A 102 -2.92 0.81 11.65
C VAL A 102 -3.56 -0.55 11.38
N LEU A 103 -4.80 -0.58 10.86
CA LEU A 103 -5.45 -1.83 10.47
C LEU A 103 -4.71 -2.51 9.32
N ALA A 104 -4.27 -1.74 8.33
CA ALA A 104 -3.41 -2.25 7.27
C ALA A 104 -2.12 -2.85 7.81
N LEU A 105 -1.41 -2.09 8.66
CA LEU A 105 -0.17 -2.55 9.28
C LEU A 105 -0.38 -3.87 10.05
N THR A 106 -1.45 -3.97 10.83
CA THR A 106 -1.74 -5.20 11.60
C THR A 106 -2.02 -6.40 10.70
N GLY A 107 -2.77 -6.22 9.60
CA GLY A 107 -3.07 -7.32 8.68
C GLY A 107 -1.84 -7.82 7.93
N GLU A 108 -1.04 -6.90 7.41
CA GLU A 108 0.19 -7.24 6.69
C GLU A 108 1.26 -7.82 7.60
N LEU A 109 1.48 -7.22 8.77
CA LEU A 109 2.46 -7.71 9.73
C LEU A 109 2.07 -9.10 10.23
N SER A 110 0.79 -9.34 10.49
CA SER A 110 0.30 -10.67 10.89
C SER A 110 0.55 -11.72 9.81
N LEU A 111 0.31 -11.38 8.53
CA LEU A 111 0.61 -12.29 7.43
C LEU A 111 2.13 -12.51 7.27
N CYS A 112 2.92 -11.45 7.34
CA CYS A 112 4.37 -11.50 7.23
C CYS A 112 5.00 -12.37 8.33
N LEU A 113 4.62 -12.14 9.58
CA LEU A 113 5.07 -12.94 10.72
C LEU A 113 4.67 -14.41 10.58
N TRP A 114 3.44 -14.68 10.10
CA TRP A 114 3.01 -16.05 9.85
C TRP A 114 3.87 -16.73 8.78
N LEU A 115 4.11 -16.05 7.66
CA LEU A 115 4.93 -16.59 6.57
C LEU A 115 6.37 -16.83 7.01
N MET A 116 6.91 -15.96 7.86
CA MET A 116 8.26 -16.07 8.40
C MET A 116 8.42 -17.25 9.38
N VAL A 117 7.43 -17.51 10.23
CA VAL A 117 7.53 -18.53 11.28
C VAL A 117 7.03 -19.91 10.82
N LYS A 118 5.87 -19.96 10.15
CA LYS A 118 5.20 -21.23 9.78
C LYS A 118 5.19 -21.52 8.29
N GLY A 119 5.16 -20.48 7.46
CA GLY A 119 5.00 -20.64 6.02
C GLY A 119 3.65 -21.28 5.61
N VAL A 120 3.66 -21.93 4.45
CA VAL A 120 2.49 -22.59 3.85
C VAL A 120 2.37 -24.02 4.38
N ASN A 121 1.15 -24.51 4.60
CA ASN A 121 0.92 -25.92 4.90
C ASN A 121 1.15 -26.79 3.64
N VAL A 122 2.41 -27.17 3.41
CA VAL A 122 2.88 -27.96 2.25
C VAL A 122 2.14 -29.30 2.09
N PRO A 123 1.86 -30.09 3.16
CA PRO A 123 1.13 -31.35 3.01
C PRO A 123 -0.26 -31.19 2.40
N LYS A 124 -1.01 -30.15 2.78
CA LYS A 124 -2.33 -29.85 2.19
C LYS A 124 -2.24 -29.33 0.77
N TRP A 125 -1.16 -28.60 0.45
CA TRP A 125 -0.89 -28.13 -0.90
C TRP A 125 -0.63 -29.30 -1.85
N ASP A 126 0.29 -30.20 -1.50
CA ASP A 126 0.66 -31.35 -2.34
C ASP A 126 -0.51 -32.32 -2.56
N ALA A 127 -1.38 -32.49 -1.56
CA ALA A 127 -2.59 -33.30 -1.70
C ALA A 127 -3.57 -32.71 -2.73
N LYS A 128 -3.74 -31.37 -2.75
CA LYS A 128 -4.59 -30.70 -3.75
C LYS A 128 -3.96 -30.67 -5.14
N ALA A 129 -2.64 -30.49 -5.23
CA ALA A 129 -1.93 -30.51 -6.51
C ALA A 129 -2.04 -31.89 -7.18
N ARG A 130 -1.79 -32.98 -6.43
CA ARG A 130 -1.94 -34.35 -6.95
C ARG A 130 -3.36 -34.69 -7.39
N LEU A 131 -4.38 -34.15 -6.71
CA LEU A 131 -5.77 -34.34 -7.14
C LEU A 131 -6.05 -33.60 -8.45
N ALA A 132 -5.55 -32.38 -8.64
CA ALA A 132 -5.73 -31.65 -9.89
C ALA A 132 -5.12 -32.39 -11.09
N ASP A 133 -3.93 -32.98 -10.93
CA ASP A 133 -3.25 -33.76 -11.98
C ASP A 133 -3.98 -35.08 -12.34
N LEU A 134 -4.78 -35.63 -11.42
CA LEU A 134 -5.55 -36.86 -11.65
C LEU A 134 -6.88 -36.63 -12.39
N TYR A 135 -7.35 -35.37 -12.45
CA TYR A 135 -8.61 -35.00 -13.11
C TYR A 135 -8.40 -34.12 -14.37
N SER A 136 -7.15 -33.87 -14.79
CA SER A 136 -6.77 -33.21 -16.04
C SER A 136 -6.44 -34.22 -17.13
#